data_AF-A0A8D0HBE0-F1
#
_entry.id   AF-A0A8D0HBE0-F1
#
_cell.length_a   1.000
_cell.length_b   1.000
_cell.length_c   1.000
_cell.angle_alpha   90.00
_cell.angle_beta   90.00
_cell.angle_gamma   90.00
#
_symmetry.space_group_name_H-M   'P 1'
#
loop_
_entity.id
_entity.type
_entity.pdbx_description
1 polymer ?
#
loop_
_entity_poly.entity_id
_entity_poly.type
_entity_poly.pdbx_seq_one_letter_code
_entity_poly.pdbx_strand_id
1 'polypeptide(L)'
;MLGDSSRQLGNLFWRGRCPASLQAAPRALILTLLCKGFLCQLAGFTLTAPGSVSVQRGLCVLISCDFVFPESSYSYSYYYQNDKMQGYWYKSPIKIDLDSPVATNDERRPVSAETRGRFRLVGNPEEGSCSLSIEDAREGDTGQYFFRIERGRLKYTYPSWFQVSVTELTEEPEMLILPVLVPGKPIKVTCWAPGTCSGTPPQITWMAEFSYTESASEQFYRNGSQVYSSIIDFTPFPEDQGKLLTCRVTYPAAQAAATQKTIRLHIDFSVPWEAGSDSISIVTREGDSLSLVCEAESSPSSSLNWTKGNETLSSSSSILGRELRLELLNVTAGDAGEYQCRAENPYGSANRTLRVHVQFEAQPSGMRLRPLVEVICKGLFMAAGFLLAYYLPVCYYWRSSRKQRQLIGEETLSQEKRI
;
A
#
# COMPACT_ATOMS: atom_id res chain seq x y z
N MET A 1 -47.83 -16.88 86.43
CA MET A 1 -48.56 -18.01 85.83
C MET A 1 -48.00 -18.24 84.44
N LEU A 2 -47.48 -19.45 84.19
CA LEU A 2 -47.26 -20.14 82.90
C LEU A 2 -46.54 -19.30 81.81
N GLY A 3 -45.23 -19.46 81.53
CA GLY A 3 -44.59 -20.68 81.00
C GLY A 3 -45.00 -20.84 79.52
N ASP A 4 -44.14 -20.74 78.50
CA ASP A 4 -42.91 -21.51 78.34
C ASP A 4 -42.03 -20.97 77.20
N SER A 5 -40.72 -21.13 77.34
CA SER A 5 -39.67 -20.82 76.36
C SER A 5 -38.58 -21.87 76.50
N SER A 6 -38.21 -22.56 75.42
CA SER A 6 -36.81 -22.88 75.08
C SER A 6 -36.67 -23.85 73.91
N ARG A 7 -35.52 -23.74 73.26
CA ARG A 7 -35.01 -24.48 72.09
C ARG A 7 -34.27 -25.77 72.49
N GLN A 8 -34.13 -26.67 71.49
CA GLN A 8 -33.07 -27.69 71.27
C GLN A 8 -33.07 -28.92 72.22
N LEU A 9 -32.68 -30.16 71.89
CA LEU A 9 -31.88 -30.81 70.83
C LEU A 9 -32.11 -32.35 70.93
N GLY A 10 -31.87 -33.15 69.87
CA GLY A 10 -31.32 -34.52 70.01
C GLY A 10 -32.16 -35.75 69.60
N ASN A 11 -31.96 -36.22 68.36
CA ASN A 11 -31.47 -37.56 67.95
C ASN A 11 -31.88 -38.89 68.67
N LEU A 12 -32.40 -39.85 67.87
CA LEU A 12 -31.95 -41.27 67.66
C LEU A 12 -33.01 -42.41 67.73
N PHE A 13 -32.95 -43.24 66.68
CA PHE A 13 -33.18 -44.69 66.54
C PHE A 13 -34.51 -45.38 66.92
N TRP A 14 -35.06 -46.12 65.94
CA TRP A 14 -35.66 -47.44 66.18
C TRP A 14 -35.30 -48.43 65.04
N ARG A 15 -34.84 -49.63 65.44
CA ARG A 15 -34.72 -50.86 64.64
C ARG A 15 -35.95 -51.74 64.89
N GLY A 16 -36.41 -52.48 63.86
CA GLY A 16 -37.36 -53.59 64.01
C GLY A 16 -37.52 -54.40 62.71
N ARG A 17 -37.39 -55.73 62.78
CA ARG A 17 -37.40 -56.73 61.69
C ARG A 17 -38.79 -57.37 61.45
N CYS A 18 -39.10 -57.67 60.17
CA CYS A 18 -39.74 -58.86 59.51
C CYS A 18 -41.00 -59.55 60.12
N PRO A 19 -41.91 -60.25 59.36
CA PRO A 19 -41.59 -61.18 58.25
C PRO A 19 -42.61 -61.37 57.06
N ALA A 20 -42.17 -62.16 56.07
CA ALA A 20 -42.86 -63.16 55.19
C ALA A 20 -44.30 -62.90 54.67
N SER A 21 -44.79 -63.30 53.49
CA SER A 21 -44.40 -64.06 52.27
C SER A 21 -45.69 -64.06 51.40
N LEU A 22 -45.71 -64.06 50.06
CA LEU A 22 -45.77 -65.24 49.17
C LEU A 22 -46.17 -64.76 47.74
N GLN A 23 -45.67 -65.49 46.74
CA GLN A 23 -46.24 -65.76 45.40
C GLN A 23 -46.06 -64.78 44.20
N ALA A 24 -45.28 -65.33 43.25
CA ALA A 24 -45.53 -65.43 41.80
C ALA A 24 -45.00 -64.32 40.85
N ALA A 25 -44.21 -64.80 39.88
CA ALA A 25 -43.40 -64.17 38.83
C ALA A 25 -44.24 -63.42 37.73
N PRO A 26 -43.68 -62.76 36.68
CA PRO A 26 -42.27 -62.79 36.21
C PRO A 26 -41.62 -61.45 35.79
N ARG A 27 -40.28 -61.46 35.82
CA ARG A 27 -39.31 -60.74 34.96
C ARG A 27 -39.79 -59.43 34.27
N ALA A 28 -39.51 -58.30 34.92
CA ALA A 28 -39.33 -57.02 34.26
C ALA A 28 -38.14 -56.29 34.89
N LEU A 29 -37.48 -55.44 34.10
CA LEU A 29 -36.40 -54.49 34.42
C LEU A 29 -34.96 -55.01 34.23
N ILE A 30 -34.59 -55.13 32.96
CA ILE A 30 -33.29 -54.60 32.49
C ILE A 30 -33.64 -53.45 31.52
N LEU A 31 -32.85 -52.36 31.60
CA LEU A 31 -32.91 -51.10 30.84
C LEU A 31 -33.68 -49.92 31.47
N THR A 32 -33.34 -49.59 32.70
CA THR A 32 -33.24 -48.16 33.08
C THR A 32 -31.84 -47.67 32.70
N LEU A 33 -31.62 -47.35 31.42
CA LEU A 33 -30.49 -46.57 30.91
C LEU A 33 -30.74 -46.37 29.41
N LEU A 34 -31.47 -45.31 29.06
CA LEU A 34 -31.41 -44.55 27.79
C LEU A 34 -32.54 -43.50 27.80
N CYS A 35 -32.44 -42.55 28.73
CA CYS A 35 -33.17 -41.30 28.62
C CYS A 35 -32.20 -40.16 28.94
N LYS A 36 -31.24 -39.96 28.03
CA LYS A 36 -30.53 -38.70 27.88
C LYS A 36 -30.79 -38.22 26.45
N GLY A 37 -31.67 -37.24 26.36
CA GLY A 37 -31.87 -36.31 25.23
C GLY A 37 -31.46 -36.79 23.85
N PHE A 38 -32.38 -37.44 23.15
CA PHE A 38 -32.45 -37.30 21.70
C PHE A 38 -33.89 -36.87 21.38
N LEU A 39 -34.02 -35.75 20.69
CA LEU A 39 -35.29 -35.18 20.26
C LEU A 39 -36.12 -36.27 19.57
N CYS A 40 -37.33 -36.50 20.07
CA CYS A 40 -38.23 -37.53 19.59
C CYS A 40 -38.78 -37.11 18.20
N GLN A 41 -38.04 -37.42 17.13
CA GLN A 41 -38.58 -37.38 15.78
C GLN A 41 -39.56 -38.57 15.62
N LEU A 42 -40.78 -38.29 15.16
CA LEU A 42 -41.74 -39.34 14.83
C LEU A 42 -41.18 -40.20 13.69
N ALA A 43 -41.33 -41.52 13.78
CA ALA A 43 -40.81 -42.45 12.78
C ALA A 43 -41.26 -42.05 11.36
N GLY A 44 -40.30 -41.82 10.47
CA GLY A 44 -40.52 -41.42 9.07
C GLY A 44 -40.47 -39.91 8.79
N PHE A 45 -40.43 -39.05 9.81
CA PHE A 45 -40.17 -37.62 9.63
C PHE A 45 -38.72 -37.29 9.95
N THR A 46 -37.93 -36.95 8.94
CA THR A 46 -36.54 -36.50 9.12
C THR A 46 -36.29 -35.20 8.37
N LEU A 47 -35.40 -34.37 8.90
CA LEU A 47 -34.93 -33.16 8.23
C LEU A 47 -33.41 -33.12 8.33
N THR A 48 -32.79 -32.91 7.18
CA THR A 48 -31.35 -32.82 7.00
C THR A 48 -31.01 -31.41 6.55
N ALA A 49 -30.31 -30.69 7.41
CA ALA A 49 -29.83 -29.34 7.18
C ALA A 49 -28.49 -29.18 7.94
N PRO A 50 -27.65 -28.19 7.59
CA PRO A 50 -26.45 -27.88 8.36
C PRO A 50 -26.83 -27.50 9.80
N GLY A 51 -26.00 -27.85 10.80
CA GLY A 51 -26.27 -27.47 12.20
C GLY A 51 -26.12 -25.96 12.44
N SER A 52 -25.18 -25.33 11.75
CA SER A 52 -24.98 -23.89 11.75
C SER A 52 -24.45 -23.40 10.41
N VAL A 53 -24.75 -22.15 10.08
CA VAL A 53 -24.29 -21.46 8.87
C VAL A 53 -23.88 -20.05 9.26
N SER A 54 -22.72 -19.63 8.77
CA SER A 54 -22.22 -18.26 8.91
C SER A 54 -22.28 -17.54 7.58
N VAL A 55 -22.77 -16.30 7.57
CA VAL A 55 -22.79 -15.44 6.38
C VAL A 55 -22.32 -14.04 6.78
N GLN A 56 -21.52 -13.39 5.95
CA GLN A 56 -21.11 -12.02 6.22
C GLN A 56 -22.22 -11.05 5.84
N ARG A 57 -22.32 -9.95 6.59
CA ARG A 57 -23.31 -8.90 6.36
C ARG A 57 -23.22 -8.36 4.93
N GLY A 58 -24.36 -8.27 4.24
CA GLY A 58 -24.44 -7.85 2.84
C GLY A 58 -24.32 -8.98 1.83
N LEU A 59 -23.81 -10.15 2.22
CA LEU A 59 -23.69 -11.31 1.34
C LEU A 59 -24.94 -12.21 1.44
N CYS A 60 -25.05 -13.18 0.55
CA CYS A 60 -26.11 -14.18 0.52
C CYS A 60 -25.57 -15.55 0.88
N VAL A 61 -26.48 -16.41 1.31
CA VAL A 61 -26.19 -17.81 1.56
C VAL A 61 -27.33 -18.69 1.09
N LEU A 62 -26.98 -19.79 0.44
CA LEU A 62 -27.89 -20.88 0.12
C LEU A 62 -27.71 -21.97 1.18
N ILE A 63 -28.76 -22.22 1.94
CA ILE A 63 -28.80 -23.23 3.00
C ILE A 63 -29.50 -24.45 2.42
N SER A 64 -28.70 -25.44 2.04
CA SER A 64 -29.22 -26.73 1.56
C SER A 64 -30.00 -27.43 2.68
N CYS A 65 -31.22 -27.84 2.36
CA CYS A 65 -32.10 -28.54 3.28
C CYS A 65 -32.97 -29.52 2.50
N ASP A 66 -33.04 -30.74 3.00
CA ASP A 66 -33.94 -31.78 2.51
C ASP A 66 -34.70 -32.41 3.68
N PHE A 67 -35.93 -32.83 3.43
CA PHE A 67 -36.79 -33.43 4.44
C PHE A 67 -37.51 -34.66 3.88
N VAL A 68 -37.76 -35.60 4.77
CA VAL A 68 -38.56 -36.79 4.52
C VAL A 68 -39.79 -36.71 5.40
N PHE A 69 -40.92 -37.10 4.84
CA PHE A 69 -42.16 -37.35 5.56
C PHE A 69 -42.67 -38.73 5.14
N PRO A 70 -43.30 -39.50 6.05
CA PRO A 70 -43.77 -40.85 5.73
C PRO A 70 -44.99 -40.75 4.81
N GLU A 71 -44.77 -41.01 3.53
CA GLU A 71 -45.83 -41.07 2.52
C GLU A 71 -46.81 -42.24 2.80
N SER A 72 -46.35 -43.28 3.50
CA SER A 72 -47.06 -44.54 3.73
C SER A 72 -47.84 -44.62 5.06
N SER A 73 -48.71 -43.65 5.34
CA SER A 73 -49.83 -43.90 6.27
C SER A 73 -51.06 -44.24 5.42
N TYR A 74 -51.46 -45.51 5.45
CA TYR A 74 -52.46 -46.21 4.60
C TYR A 74 -53.93 -45.67 4.69
N SER A 75 -54.12 -44.35 4.81
CA SER A 75 -55.41 -43.65 4.85
C SER A 75 -55.36 -42.23 4.25
N TYR A 76 -54.17 -41.73 3.87
CA TYR A 76 -54.00 -40.33 3.44
C TYR A 76 -54.06 -40.10 1.92
N SER A 77 -54.05 -41.12 1.07
CA SER A 77 -53.86 -40.90 -0.39
C SER A 77 -55.12 -40.58 -1.19
N TYR A 78 -56.33 -40.84 -0.67
CA TYR A 78 -57.57 -40.65 -1.45
C TYR A 78 -58.19 -39.24 -1.30
N TYR A 79 -57.98 -38.55 -0.18
CA TYR A 79 -58.64 -37.27 0.12
C TYR A 79 -57.83 -36.01 -0.23
N TYR A 80 -56.53 -36.14 -0.48
CA TYR A 80 -55.59 -35.01 -0.56
C TYR A 80 -54.81 -34.95 -1.89
N GLN A 81 -55.28 -35.65 -2.94
CA GLN A 81 -54.61 -35.67 -4.25
C GLN A 81 -54.47 -34.27 -4.87
N ASN A 82 -55.32 -33.32 -4.47
CA ASN A 82 -55.30 -31.94 -4.96
C ASN A 82 -54.62 -30.94 -4.02
N ASP A 83 -54.23 -31.35 -2.81
CA ASP A 83 -53.60 -30.44 -1.84
C ASP A 83 -52.09 -30.42 -2.06
N LYS A 84 -51.59 -29.23 -2.40
CA LYS A 84 -50.17 -28.96 -2.59
C LYS A 84 -49.43 -28.96 -1.25
N MET A 85 -48.20 -29.43 -1.26
CA MET A 85 -47.27 -29.38 -0.15
C MET A 85 -46.79 -27.94 0.08
N GLN A 86 -47.09 -27.42 1.26
CA GLN A 86 -46.69 -26.07 1.68
C GLN A 86 -45.59 -26.18 2.73
N GLY A 87 -44.49 -25.47 2.49
CA GLY A 87 -43.34 -25.38 3.38
C GLY A 87 -43.25 -24.00 4.00
N TYR A 88 -42.87 -23.94 5.27
CA TYR A 88 -42.76 -22.71 6.05
C TYR A 88 -41.48 -22.71 6.86
N TRP A 89 -40.63 -21.72 6.61
CA TRP A 89 -39.50 -21.41 7.48
C TRP A 89 -39.90 -20.40 8.53
N TYR A 90 -39.50 -20.64 9.76
CA TYR A 90 -39.70 -19.75 10.89
C TYR A 90 -38.40 -19.48 11.61
N LYS A 91 -38.26 -18.26 12.14
CA LYS A 91 -37.17 -17.86 13.03
C LYS A 91 -37.67 -17.94 14.47
N SER A 92 -36.99 -18.69 15.34
CA SER A 92 -37.33 -18.81 16.76
C SER A 92 -36.90 -17.56 17.56
N PRO A 93 -37.63 -17.17 18.62
CA PRO A 93 -38.90 -17.72 19.09
C PRO A 93 -40.12 -17.07 18.42
N ILE A 94 -41.07 -17.87 17.94
CA ILE A 94 -42.35 -17.41 17.38
C ILE A 94 -43.51 -18.34 17.75
N LYS A 95 -44.73 -17.82 17.64
CA LYS A 95 -45.99 -18.58 17.71
C LYS A 95 -46.54 -18.78 16.30
N ILE A 96 -46.52 -20.03 15.82
CA ILE A 96 -46.85 -20.41 14.43
C ILE A 96 -48.22 -19.86 13.96
N ASP A 97 -49.22 -19.80 14.85
CA ASP A 97 -50.57 -19.36 14.50
C ASP A 97 -50.72 -17.83 14.40
N LEU A 98 -49.85 -17.07 15.07
CA LEU A 98 -49.92 -15.60 15.15
C LEU A 98 -48.88 -14.94 14.25
N ASP A 99 -47.70 -15.54 14.15
CA ASP A 99 -46.56 -14.94 13.47
C ASP A 99 -46.47 -15.35 12.00
N SER A 100 -45.84 -14.48 11.22
CA SER A 100 -45.59 -14.73 9.80
C SER A 100 -44.30 -15.52 9.61
N PRO A 101 -44.25 -16.51 8.71
CA PRO A 101 -43.02 -17.20 8.35
C PRO A 101 -42.00 -16.24 7.74
N VAL A 102 -40.72 -16.60 7.80
CA VAL A 102 -39.65 -15.84 7.14
C VAL A 102 -39.61 -16.10 5.64
N ALA A 103 -39.99 -17.31 5.21
CA ALA A 103 -40.12 -17.71 3.81
C ALA A 103 -41.12 -18.87 3.69
N THR A 104 -41.86 -18.90 2.57
CA THR A 104 -42.83 -19.95 2.25
C THR A 104 -43.10 -20.00 0.75
N ASN A 105 -43.55 -21.15 0.24
CA ASN A 105 -44.11 -21.31 -1.10
C ASN A 105 -45.64 -21.10 -1.14
N ASP A 106 -46.28 -20.83 0.00
CA ASP A 106 -47.72 -20.54 0.07
C ASP A 106 -48.01 -19.06 -0.22
N GLU A 107 -48.46 -18.77 -1.43
CA GLU A 107 -48.80 -17.40 -1.88
C GLU A 107 -49.88 -16.72 -1.03
N ARG A 108 -50.67 -17.48 -0.27
CA ARG A 108 -51.75 -16.95 0.58
C ARG A 108 -51.23 -16.49 1.94
N ARG A 109 -50.06 -16.96 2.37
CA ARG A 109 -49.50 -16.66 3.68
C ARG A 109 -48.51 -15.50 3.56
N PRO A 110 -48.73 -14.37 4.27
CA PRO A 110 -47.77 -13.28 4.26
C PRO A 110 -46.47 -13.69 4.95
N VAL A 111 -45.34 -13.25 4.40
CA VAL A 111 -44.03 -13.34 5.05
C VAL A 111 -43.75 -12.12 5.92
N SER A 112 -42.91 -12.31 6.94
CA SER A 112 -42.43 -11.23 7.81
C SER A 112 -41.94 -10.03 7.00
N ALA A 113 -42.27 -8.82 7.45
CA ALA A 113 -41.86 -7.58 6.80
C ALA A 113 -40.33 -7.44 6.70
N GLU A 114 -39.60 -7.99 7.68
CA GLU A 114 -38.14 -7.91 7.75
C GLU A 114 -37.44 -8.77 6.68
N THR A 115 -38.07 -9.90 6.30
CA THR A 115 -37.48 -10.90 5.39
C THR A 115 -38.11 -10.87 4.00
N ARG A 116 -39.19 -10.10 3.81
CA ARG A 116 -39.89 -9.95 2.53
C ARG A 116 -38.93 -9.53 1.42
N GLY A 117 -38.90 -10.33 0.35
CA GLY A 117 -38.04 -10.11 -0.82
C GLY A 117 -36.59 -10.58 -0.64
N ARG A 118 -36.15 -10.89 0.58
CA ARG A 118 -34.77 -11.32 0.89
C ARG A 118 -34.67 -12.82 1.15
N PHE A 119 -35.63 -13.38 1.87
CA PHE A 119 -35.63 -14.80 2.20
C PHE A 119 -36.53 -15.53 1.21
N ARG A 120 -36.02 -16.58 0.58
CA ARG A 120 -36.76 -17.35 -0.43
C ARG A 120 -36.62 -18.84 -0.16
N LEU A 121 -37.75 -19.53 -0.08
CA LEU A 121 -37.77 -21.00 -0.11
C LEU A 121 -37.55 -21.41 -1.57
N VAL A 122 -36.32 -21.83 -1.89
CA VAL A 122 -35.90 -22.19 -3.25
C VAL A 122 -36.02 -23.68 -3.53
N GLY A 123 -35.95 -24.52 -2.49
CA GLY A 123 -36.25 -25.95 -2.61
C GLY A 123 -37.74 -26.18 -2.86
N ASN A 124 -38.08 -27.17 -3.69
CA ASN A 124 -39.45 -27.58 -3.95
C ASN A 124 -39.95 -28.54 -2.84
N PRO A 125 -40.93 -28.15 -2.00
CA PRO A 125 -41.42 -29.03 -0.93
C PRO A 125 -42.12 -30.29 -1.44
N GLU A 126 -42.67 -30.29 -2.66
CA GLU A 126 -43.25 -31.50 -3.27
C GLU A 126 -42.21 -32.58 -3.57
N GLU A 127 -40.95 -32.16 -3.78
CA GLU A 127 -39.81 -33.05 -4.04
C GLU A 127 -39.02 -33.36 -2.76
N GLY A 128 -39.50 -32.90 -1.60
CA GLY A 128 -38.81 -33.08 -0.31
C GLY A 128 -37.65 -32.10 -0.08
N SER A 129 -37.53 -31.02 -0.86
CA SER A 129 -36.49 -30.00 -0.64
C SER A 129 -37.04 -28.80 0.14
N CYS A 130 -36.29 -28.39 1.16
CA CYS A 130 -36.57 -27.24 2.03
C CYS A 130 -35.52 -26.14 1.94
N SER A 131 -34.68 -26.16 0.90
CA SER A 131 -33.53 -25.25 0.77
C SER A 131 -33.93 -23.78 0.86
N LEU A 132 -33.24 -23.03 1.72
CA LEU A 132 -33.52 -21.62 2.02
C LEU A 132 -32.41 -20.74 1.44
N SER A 133 -32.79 -19.75 0.63
CA SER A 133 -31.89 -18.67 0.21
C SER A 133 -32.13 -17.45 1.10
N ILE A 134 -31.04 -16.90 1.64
CA ILE A 134 -31.03 -15.63 2.36
C ILE A 134 -30.24 -14.64 1.51
N GLU A 135 -30.92 -13.61 1.01
CA GLU A 135 -30.34 -12.49 0.28
C GLU A 135 -30.09 -11.30 1.23
N ASP A 136 -29.03 -10.53 0.98
CA ASP A 136 -28.66 -9.34 1.75
C ASP A 136 -28.67 -9.57 3.27
N ALA A 137 -27.79 -10.45 3.77
CA ALA A 137 -27.76 -10.82 5.18
C ALA A 137 -27.55 -9.61 6.10
N ARG A 138 -28.34 -9.53 7.16
CA ARG A 138 -28.34 -8.46 8.17
C ARG A 138 -28.04 -9.03 9.54
N GLU A 139 -27.47 -8.23 10.43
CA GLU A 139 -27.20 -8.65 11.82
C GLU A 139 -28.44 -9.25 12.50
N GLY A 140 -29.61 -8.63 12.29
CA GLY A 140 -30.91 -9.07 12.78
C GLY A 140 -31.40 -10.41 12.20
N ASP A 141 -30.75 -10.98 11.19
CA ASP A 141 -31.07 -12.31 10.67
C ASP A 141 -30.44 -13.43 11.54
N THR A 142 -29.56 -13.09 12.48
CA THR A 142 -28.99 -14.08 13.41
C THR A 142 -30.10 -14.74 14.24
N GLY A 143 -30.12 -16.07 14.29
CA GLY A 143 -31.12 -16.82 15.04
C GLY A 143 -31.23 -18.30 14.67
N GLN A 144 -32.17 -18.97 15.33
CA GLN A 144 -32.48 -20.39 15.07
C GLN A 144 -33.65 -20.48 14.10
N TYR A 145 -33.51 -21.31 13.07
CA TYR A 145 -34.51 -21.49 12.03
C TYR A 145 -35.02 -22.93 12.02
N PHE A 146 -36.34 -23.09 11.96
CA PHE A 146 -36.99 -24.40 11.91
C PHE A 146 -38.02 -24.43 10.79
N PHE A 147 -38.26 -25.64 10.28
CA PHE A 147 -39.12 -25.88 9.13
C PHE A 147 -40.41 -26.57 9.53
N ARG A 148 -41.49 -26.18 8.86
CA ARG A 148 -42.82 -26.76 9.02
C ARG A 148 -43.41 -27.08 7.66
N ILE A 149 -44.15 -28.17 7.59
CA ILE A 149 -44.91 -28.59 6.42
C ILE A 149 -46.40 -28.62 6.72
N GLU A 150 -47.20 -28.25 5.73
CA GLU A 150 -48.65 -28.44 5.73
C GLU A 150 -49.11 -29.03 4.39
N ARG A 151 -50.02 -30.02 4.45
CA ARG A 151 -50.68 -30.61 3.28
C ARG A 151 -52.07 -31.11 3.68
N GLY A 152 -53.09 -30.36 3.32
CA GLY A 152 -54.46 -30.62 3.76
C GLY A 152 -54.56 -30.60 5.29
N ARG A 153 -54.80 -31.76 5.92
CA ARG A 153 -54.81 -31.89 7.39
C ARG A 153 -53.46 -32.24 8.00
N LEU A 154 -52.48 -32.67 7.19
CA LEU A 154 -51.14 -32.92 7.67
C LEU A 154 -50.51 -31.59 8.05
N LYS A 155 -50.06 -31.47 9.31
CA LYS A 155 -49.35 -30.32 9.82
C LYS A 155 -48.22 -30.81 10.72
N TYR A 156 -46.98 -30.58 10.33
CA TYR A 156 -45.83 -31.09 11.07
C TYR A 156 -44.71 -30.05 11.14
N THR A 157 -44.21 -29.82 12.36
CA THR A 157 -43.04 -28.97 12.60
C THR A 157 -41.86 -29.86 12.95
N TYR A 158 -40.78 -29.76 12.18
CA TYR A 158 -39.58 -30.53 12.45
C TYR A 158 -38.89 -30.02 13.72
N PRO A 159 -38.47 -30.92 14.63
CA PRO A 159 -37.76 -30.52 15.85
C PRO A 159 -36.31 -30.10 15.57
N SER A 160 -35.77 -30.49 14.41
CA SER A 160 -34.47 -30.03 13.93
C SER A 160 -34.51 -28.56 13.54
N TRP A 161 -33.44 -27.85 13.85
CA TRP A 161 -33.26 -26.45 13.51
C TRP A 161 -31.79 -26.22 13.14
N PHE A 162 -31.52 -25.12 12.44
CA PHE A 162 -30.16 -24.65 12.17
C PHE A 162 -29.94 -23.25 12.71
N GLN A 163 -28.71 -22.96 13.11
CA GLN A 163 -28.29 -21.63 13.53
C GLN A 163 -27.82 -20.82 12.31
N VAL A 164 -28.35 -19.61 12.13
CA VAL A 164 -27.74 -18.60 11.26
C VAL A 164 -26.98 -17.62 12.14
N SER A 165 -25.73 -17.35 11.79
CA SER A 165 -24.89 -16.33 12.42
C SER A 165 -24.44 -15.35 11.36
N VAL A 166 -24.78 -14.07 11.53
CA VAL A 166 -24.31 -13.02 10.62
C VAL A 166 -23.09 -12.33 11.21
N THR A 167 -21.98 -12.35 10.49
CA THR A 167 -20.72 -11.72 10.91
C THR A 167 -20.52 -10.38 10.21
N GLU A 168 -19.58 -9.59 10.72
CA GLU A 168 -19.05 -8.41 10.02
C GLU A 168 -18.55 -8.77 8.62
N LEU A 169 -18.61 -7.80 7.71
CA LEU A 169 -18.09 -7.91 6.35
C LEU A 169 -16.56 -7.73 6.38
N THR A 170 -15.83 -8.82 6.18
CA THR A 170 -14.36 -8.85 6.16
C THR A 170 -13.79 -9.22 4.80
N GLU A 171 -14.63 -9.70 3.88
CA GLU A 171 -14.20 -10.00 2.51
C GLU A 171 -13.89 -8.68 1.78
N GLU A 172 -12.66 -8.57 1.28
CA GLU A 172 -12.20 -7.43 0.49
C GLU A 172 -12.60 -7.60 -0.99
N PRO A 173 -12.90 -6.50 -1.70
CA PRO A 173 -13.18 -6.57 -3.13
C PRO A 173 -11.96 -7.01 -3.92
N GLU A 174 -12.17 -7.76 -5.00
CA GLU A 174 -11.09 -8.15 -5.89
C GLU A 174 -10.77 -6.97 -6.82
N MET A 175 -9.49 -6.65 -6.99
CA MET A 175 -9.03 -5.61 -7.92
C MET A 175 -8.02 -6.22 -8.88
N LEU A 176 -8.28 -6.08 -10.18
CA LEU A 176 -7.40 -6.52 -11.24
C LEU A 176 -6.86 -5.31 -11.99
N ILE A 177 -5.54 -5.24 -12.04
CA ILE A 177 -4.76 -4.28 -12.82
C ILE A 177 -3.91 -5.12 -13.74
N LEU A 178 -4.16 -5.01 -15.05
CA LEU A 178 -3.35 -5.64 -16.08
C LEU A 178 -2.67 -4.53 -16.89
N PRO A 179 -1.48 -4.77 -17.45
CA PRO A 179 -0.24 -5.33 -16.89
C PRO A 179 0.58 -4.20 -16.18
N VAL A 180 1.92 -4.27 -16.19
CA VAL A 180 2.84 -3.25 -15.64
C VAL A 180 2.44 -1.84 -16.07
N LEU A 181 2.35 -0.91 -15.11
CA LEU A 181 2.00 0.48 -15.37
C LEU A 181 3.20 1.21 -15.96
N VAL A 182 3.09 1.65 -17.21
CA VAL A 182 4.12 2.46 -17.89
C VAL A 182 3.51 3.80 -18.27
N PRO A 183 4.22 4.93 -18.09
CA PRO A 183 3.69 6.25 -18.37
C PRO A 183 3.10 6.40 -19.77
N GLY A 184 2.03 7.19 -19.88
CA GLY A 184 1.43 7.57 -21.16
C GLY A 184 0.60 6.48 -21.87
N LYS A 185 0.56 5.25 -21.34
CA LYS A 185 -0.30 4.18 -21.86
C LYS A 185 -1.57 4.08 -21.03
N PRO A 186 -2.76 4.26 -21.63
CA PRO A 186 -4.02 4.10 -20.89
C PRO A 186 -4.19 2.66 -20.45
N ILE A 187 -4.60 2.46 -19.20
CA ILE A 187 -4.87 1.15 -18.61
C ILE A 187 -6.27 1.10 -18.01
N LYS A 188 -6.79 -0.12 -17.88
CA LYS A 188 -8.09 -0.39 -17.26
C LYS A 188 -7.90 -1.10 -15.93
N VAL A 189 -8.61 -0.65 -14.91
CA VAL A 189 -8.68 -1.32 -13.61
C VAL A 189 -10.10 -1.78 -13.39
N THR A 190 -10.25 -3.06 -13.07
CA THR A 190 -11.56 -3.65 -12.74
C THR A 190 -11.61 -3.96 -11.26
N CYS A 191 -12.73 -3.62 -10.63
CA CYS A 191 -13.04 -4.00 -9.25
C CYS A 191 -14.31 -4.84 -9.19
N TRP A 192 -14.27 -5.97 -8.47
CA TRP A 192 -15.41 -6.86 -8.24
C TRP A 192 -15.87 -6.81 -6.79
N ALA A 193 -17.19 -6.76 -6.61
CA ALA A 193 -17.83 -6.85 -5.31
C ALA A 193 -17.82 -8.30 -4.78
N PRO A 194 -17.51 -8.54 -3.49
CA PRO A 194 -17.55 -9.87 -2.88
C PRO A 194 -18.98 -10.42 -2.74
N GLY A 195 -19.10 -11.74 -2.53
CA GLY A 195 -20.34 -12.48 -2.19
C GLY A 195 -21.62 -11.98 -2.85
N THR A 196 -21.92 -12.54 -4.00
CA THR A 196 -22.59 -11.82 -5.07
C THR A 196 -24.03 -12.35 -5.25
N CYS A 197 -25.05 -11.49 -5.14
CA CYS A 197 -26.44 -11.89 -4.84
C CYS A 197 -27.46 -11.30 -5.82
N SER A 198 -28.54 -12.03 -6.06
CA SER A 198 -29.69 -11.69 -6.93
C SER A 198 -30.58 -10.54 -6.44
N GLY A 199 -30.13 -9.82 -5.41
CA GLY A 199 -30.87 -8.77 -4.71
C GLY A 199 -30.54 -7.37 -5.21
N THR A 200 -30.47 -6.39 -4.29
CA THR A 200 -30.13 -5.01 -4.66
C THR A 200 -28.66 -4.89 -5.08
N PRO A 201 -28.34 -4.23 -6.21
CA PRO A 201 -26.96 -4.06 -6.64
C PRO A 201 -26.10 -3.33 -5.58
N PRO A 202 -24.89 -3.83 -5.27
CA PRO A 202 -23.94 -3.09 -4.46
C PRO A 202 -23.50 -1.81 -5.20
N GLN A 203 -23.11 -0.80 -4.45
CA GLN A 203 -22.55 0.45 -4.96
C GLN A 203 -21.03 0.36 -4.92
N ILE A 204 -20.39 0.39 -6.09
CA ILE A 204 -18.94 0.37 -6.23
C ILE A 204 -18.48 1.80 -6.51
N THR A 205 -17.62 2.34 -5.65
CA THR A 205 -17.09 3.70 -5.75
C THR A 205 -15.56 3.72 -5.72
N TRP A 206 -14.99 4.64 -6.49
CA TRP A 206 -13.54 4.79 -6.62
C TRP A 206 -13.05 6.03 -5.88
N MET A 207 -11.90 5.92 -5.23
CA MET A 207 -11.20 7.03 -4.59
C MET A 207 -9.73 6.96 -5.02
N ALA A 208 -9.26 8.01 -5.68
CA ALA A 208 -7.90 8.09 -6.24
C ALA A 208 -7.30 9.49 -6.02
N GLU A 209 -5.99 9.55 -5.89
CA GLU A 209 -5.21 10.81 -5.79
C GLU A 209 -4.75 11.33 -7.17
N PHE A 210 -5.38 10.84 -8.24
CA PHE A 210 -5.10 11.15 -9.64
C PHE A 210 -6.40 11.14 -10.45
N SER A 211 -6.36 11.70 -11.66
CA SER A 211 -7.52 11.75 -12.55
C SER A 211 -7.78 10.40 -13.21
N TYR A 212 -9.04 9.95 -13.19
CA TYR A 212 -9.50 8.75 -13.87
C TYR A 212 -10.85 9.02 -14.54
N THR A 213 -11.25 8.11 -15.42
CA THR A 213 -12.57 8.11 -16.07
C THR A 213 -13.26 6.79 -15.83
N GLU A 214 -14.49 6.81 -15.35
CA GLU A 214 -15.31 5.60 -15.25
C GLU A 214 -15.72 5.15 -16.66
N SER A 215 -15.37 3.92 -17.03
CA SER A 215 -15.53 3.42 -18.39
C SER A 215 -16.71 2.47 -18.53
N ALA A 216 -16.97 1.61 -17.54
CA ALA A 216 -18.13 0.72 -17.55
C ALA A 216 -18.50 0.21 -16.16
N SER A 217 -19.76 -0.20 -16.00
CA SER A 217 -20.21 -1.10 -14.94
C SER A 217 -20.82 -2.34 -15.60
N GLU A 218 -20.39 -3.52 -15.16
CA GLU A 218 -20.81 -4.78 -15.75
C GLU A 218 -21.53 -5.64 -14.71
N GLN A 219 -22.55 -6.37 -15.18
CA GLN A 219 -23.32 -7.34 -14.41
C GLN A 219 -23.40 -8.64 -15.20
N PHE A 220 -22.98 -9.75 -14.59
CA PHE A 220 -23.09 -11.07 -15.22
C PHE A 220 -23.38 -12.17 -14.19
N TYR A 221 -23.89 -13.30 -14.67
CA TYR A 221 -24.18 -14.47 -13.84
C TYR A 221 -22.99 -15.43 -13.87
N ARG A 222 -22.48 -15.81 -12.69
CA ARG A 222 -21.45 -16.84 -12.53
C ARG A 222 -21.88 -17.84 -11.46
N ASN A 223 -21.93 -19.13 -11.80
CA ASN A 223 -22.29 -20.22 -10.88
C ASN A 223 -23.60 -20.00 -10.09
N GLY A 224 -24.59 -19.33 -10.67
CA GLY A 224 -25.87 -19.03 -10.01
C GLY A 224 -25.87 -17.76 -9.14
N SER A 225 -24.75 -17.03 -9.06
CA SER A 225 -24.59 -15.77 -8.33
C SER A 225 -24.43 -14.58 -9.29
N GLN A 226 -25.04 -13.42 -8.95
CA GLN A 226 -24.95 -12.18 -9.75
C GLN A 226 -23.69 -11.40 -9.39
N VAL A 227 -22.73 -11.34 -10.30
CA VAL A 227 -21.46 -10.63 -10.12
C VAL A 227 -21.57 -9.20 -10.63
N TYR A 228 -21.12 -8.25 -9.80
CA TYR A 228 -21.07 -6.82 -10.11
C TYR A 228 -19.62 -6.34 -10.17
N SER A 229 -19.30 -5.59 -11.20
CA SER A 229 -17.99 -4.95 -11.35
C SER A 229 -18.08 -3.53 -11.89
N SER A 230 -17.08 -2.72 -11.53
CA SER A 230 -16.86 -1.38 -12.08
C SER A 230 -15.47 -1.32 -12.70
N ILE A 231 -15.35 -0.59 -13.81
CA ILE A 231 -14.13 -0.43 -14.58
C ILE A 231 -13.81 1.06 -14.68
N ILE A 232 -12.57 1.42 -14.35
CA ILE A 232 -12.01 2.75 -14.59
C ILE A 232 -10.86 2.69 -15.57
N ASP A 233 -10.73 3.75 -16.35
CA ASP A 233 -9.65 3.97 -17.29
C ASP A 233 -8.83 5.18 -16.81
N PHE A 234 -7.51 5.06 -16.78
CA PHE A 234 -6.61 6.19 -16.54
C PHE A 234 -5.28 6.00 -17.26
N THR A 235 -4.55 7.10 -17.44
CA THR A 235 -3.20 7.09 -18.01
C THR A 235 -2.21 7.45 -16.91
N PRO A 236 -1.29 6.56 -16.51
CA PRO A 236 -0.36 6.83 -15.42
C PRO A 236 0.71 7.83 -15.83
N PHE A 237 1.16 8.64 -14.87
CA PHE A 237 2.33 9.53 -14.97
C PHE A 237 3.38 9.15 -13.92
N PRO A 238 4.67 9.51 -14.11
CA PRO A 238 5.70 9.27 -13.08
C PRO A 238 5.34 9.88 -11.72
N GLU A 239 4.64 11.02 -11.73
CA GLU A 239 4.15 11.73 -10.55
C GLU A 239 3.12 10.93 -9.74
N ASP A 240 2.48 9.93 -10.34
CA ASP A 240 1.49 9.07 -9.68
C ASP A 240 2.16 7.93 -8.88
N GLN A 241 3.49 7.88 -8.83
CA GLN A 241 4.22 6.84 -8.12
C GLN A 241 3.88 6.83 -6.62
N GLY A 242 3.46 5.67 -6.11
CA GLY A 242 3.09 5.50 -4.71
C GLY A 242 1.73 6.09 -4.31
N LYS A 243 1.02 6.77 -5.22
CA LYS A 243 -0.35 7.25 -4.99
C LYS A 243 -1.30 6.08 -4.73
N LEU A 244 -2.37 6.37 -3.99
CA LEU A 244 -3.36 5.36 -3.60
C LEU A 244 -4.54 5.30 -4.57
N LEU A 245 -4.93 4.09 -4.94
CA LEU A 245 -6.21 3.81 -5.59
C LEU A 245 -7.02 2.89 -4.68
N THR A 246 -8.22 3.34 -4.32
CA THR A 246 -9.14 2.58 -3.45
C THR A 246 -10.44 2.30 -4.19
N CYS A 247 -10.82 1.03 -4.23
CA CYS A 247 -12.16 0.62 -4.60
C CYS A 247 -12.95 0.32 -3.32
N ARG A 248 -14.10 0.99 -3.15
CA ARG A 248 -15.02 0.77 -2.02
C ARG A 248 -16.33 0.20 -2.52
N VAL A 249 -16.80 -0.85 -1.86
CA VAL A 249 -18.07 -1.52 -2.16
C VAL A 249 -18.99 -1.32 -0.97
N THR A 250 -20.20 -0.83 -1.23
CA THR A 250 -21.23 -0.60 -0.21
C THR A 250 -22.48 -1.40 -0.56
N TYR A 251 -23.06 -2.08 0.41
CA TYR A 251 -24.28 -2.88 0.27
C TYR A 251 -25.46 -2.15 0.93
N PRO A 252 -26.30 -1.42 0.17
CA PRO A 252 -27.35 -0.57 0.75
C PRO A 252 -28.37 -1.37 1.56
N ALA A 253 -28.76 -2.56 1.07
CA ALA A 253 -29.77 -3.40 1.72
C ALA A 253 -29.30 -4.00 3.06
N ALA A 254 -27.99 -4.01 3.34
CA ALA A 254 -27.42 -4.48 4.61
C ALA A 254 -27.00 -3.32 5.50
N GLN A 255 -27.89 -2.33 5.66
CA GLN A 255 -27.69 -1.08 6.40
C GLN A 255 -26.32 -0.46 6.07
N ALA A 256 -26.04 -0.32 4.78
CA ALA A 256 -24.82 0.28 4.23
C ALA A 256 -23.49 -0.32 4.75
N ALA A 257 -23.46 -1.64 4.99
CA ALA A 257 -22.19 -2.35 5.19
C ALA A 257 -21.24 -2.06 4.04
N ALA A 258 -19.97 -1.82 4.35
CA ALA A 258 -18.98 -1.44 3.35
C ALA A 258 -17.65 -2.16 3.58
N THR A 259 -16.99 -2.46 2.48
CA THR A 259 -15.64 -3.01 2.43
C THR A 259 -14.84 -2.25 1.37
N GLN A 260 -13.53 -2.24 1.49
CA GLN A 260 -12.69 -1.53 0.53
C GLN A 260 -11.34 -2.21 0.36
N LYS A 261 -10.77 -2.08 -0.84
CA LYS A 261 -9.39 -2.48 -1.13
C LYS A 261 -8.62 -1.28 -1.63
N THR A 262 -7.45 -1.07 -1.04
CA THR A 262 -6.54 0.01 -1.41
C THR A 262 -5.25 -0.59 -1.95
N ILE A 263 -4.85 -0.13 -3.12
CA ILE A 263 -3.57 -0.47 -3.75
C ILE A 263 -2.66 0.77 -3.78
N ARG A 264 -1.35 0.54 -3.72
CA ARG A 264 -0.34 1.56 -4.02
C ARG A 264 0.11 1.38 -5.46
N LEU A 265 0.06 2.44 -6.25
CA LEU A 265 0.52 2.38 -7.63
C LEU A 265 2.03 2.19 -7.68
N HIS A 266 2.46 1.28 -8.54
CA HIS A 266 3.85 1.07 -8.89
C HIS A 266 3.99 1.23 -10.40
N ILE A 267 4.60 2.34 -10.80
CA ILE A 267 4.73 2.80 -12.18
C ILE A 267 6.18 2.68 -12.56
N ASP A 268 6.41 2.02 -13.69
CA ASP A 268 7.72 1.71 -14.21
C ASP A 268 8.09 2.68 -15.34
N PHE A 269 9.20 3.38 -15.15
CA PHE A 269 9.65 4.45 -16.04
C PHE A 269 11.17 4.64 -16.01
N SER A 270 11.74 5.04 -17.14
CA SER A 270 13.13 5.48 -17.24
C SER A 270 13.29 6.93 -16.79
N VAL A 271 14.53 7.35 -16.59
CA VAL A 271 14.83 8.72 -16.16
C VAL A 271 14.32 9.76 -17.17
N PRO A 272 13.53 10.76 -16.73
CA PRO A 272 12.96 11.78 -17.62
C PRO A 272 13.95 12.94 -17.86
N TRP A 273 15.22 12.65 -18.16
CA TRP A 273 16.13 13.71 -18.60
C TRP A 273 15.86 14.04 -20.06
N GLU A 274 15.49 15.27 -20.38
CA GLU A 274 15.34 15.70 -21.78
C GLU A 274 16.69 15.61 -22.50
N ALA A 275 16.69 15.01 -23.69
CA ALA A 275 17.86 14.93 -24.55
C ALA A 275 18.26 16.35 -25.00
N GLY A 276 19.33 16.89 -24.38
CA GLY A 276 19.80 18.24 -24.65
C GLY A 276 19.41 19.30 -23.61
N SER A 277 18.80 18.92 -22.48
CA SER A 277 18.60 19.82 -21.33
C SER A 277 19.94 20.44 -20.88
N ASP A 278 19.89 21.75 -20.58
CA ASP A 278 21.00 22.65 -20.28
C ASP A 278 22.28 22.00 -19.74
N SER A 279 23.39 22.20 -20.47
CA SER A 279 24.73 21.91 -19.94
C SER A 279 24.95 22.76 -18.70
N ILE A 280 24.95 22.14 -17.51
CA ILE A 280 25.19 22.85 -16.26
C ILE A 280 26.67 23.24 -16.23
N SER A 281 26.97 24.54 -16.28
CA SER A 281 28.33 25.05 -16.14
C SER A 281 28.67 25.27 -14.67
N ILE A 282 29.71 24.61 -14.19
CA ILE A 282 30.24 24.74 -12.83
C ILE A 282 31.59 25.41 -12.92
N VAL A 283 31.82 26.42 -12.08
CA VAL A 283 33.08 27.16 -12.02
C VAL A 283 33.70 26.94 -10.64
N THR A 284 34.96 26.52 -10.61
CA THR A 284 35.73 26.27 -9.38
C THR A 284 37.13 26.88 -9.51
N ARG A 285 37.87 27.02 -8.41
CA ARG A 285 39.25 27.53 -8.44
C ARG A 285 40.25 26.39 -8.35
N GLU A 286 41.42 26.62 -8.90
CA GLU A 286 42.54 25.70 -8.72
C GLU A 286 42.87 25.54 -7.23
N GLY A 287 43.04 24.30 -6.79
CA GLY A 287 43.29 23.95 -5.39
C GLY A 287 42.03 23.70 -4.53
N ASP A 288 40.84 24.09 -5.01
CA ASP A 288 39.58 23.83 -4.30
C ASP A 288 39.18 22.34 -4.40
N SER A 289 38.13 21.96 -3.66
CA SER A 289 37.47 20.65 -3.80
C SER A 289 36.09 20.83 -4.40
N LEU A 290 35.70 19.95 -5.33
CA LEU A 290 34.44 20.01 -6.06
C LEU A 290 33.68 18.68 -5.98
N SER A 291 32.42 18.73 -5.57
CA SER A 291 31.51 17.57 -5.54
C SER A 291 30.50 17.69 -6.67
N LEU A 292 30.53 16.75 -7.63
CA LEU A 292 29.54 16.64 -8.69
C LEU A 292 28.48 15.61 -8.29
N VAL A 293 27.22 16.03 -8.24
CA VAL A 293 26.09 15.19 -7.84
C VAL A 293 25.21 14.91 -9.05
N CYS A 294 24.92 13.63 -9.29
CA CYS A 294 23.98 13.19 -10.31
C CYS A 294 22.81 12.46 -9.65
N GLU A 295 21.60 12.99 -9.84
CA GLU A 295 20.35 12.43 -9.31
C GLU A 295 19.46 11.96 -10.45
N ALA A 296 18.95 10.74 -10.32
CA ALA A 296 18.10 10.10 -11.31
C ALA A 296 16.86 9.49 -10.66
N GLU A 297 15.70 10.06 -10.96
CA GLU A 297 14.41 9.49 -10.56
C GLU A 297 13.92 8.50 -11.62
N SER A 298 13.73 7.25 -11.21
CA SER A 298 13.33 6.14 -12.08
C SER A 298 12.75 4.99 -11.27
N SER A 299 11.94 4.16 -11.91
CA SER A 299 11.40 2.93 -11.32
C SER A 299 11.49 1.78 -12.34
N PRO A 300 12.19 0.68 -12.04
CA PRO A 300 13.08 0.51 -10.89
C PRO A 300 14.27 1.48 -10.93
N SER A 301 14.95 1.64 -9.79
CA SER A 301 16.11 2.52 -9.67
C SER A 301 17.17 2.23 -10.74
N SER A 302 17.63 3.29 -11.41
CA SER A 302 18.66 3.21 -12.45
C SER A 302 20.06 2.96 -11.89
N SER A 303 20.92 2.31 -12.67
CA SER A 303 22.37 2.32 -12.44
C SER A 303 22.96 3.64 -12.93
N LEU A 304 23.76 4.30 -12.11
CA LEU A 304 24.41 5.56 -12.43
C LEU A 304 25.92 5.38 -12.66
N ASN A 305 26.47 6.09 -13.64
CA ASN A 305 27.92 6.19 -13.85
C ASN A 305 28.35 7.59 -14.28
N TRP A 306 29.57 7.98 -13.89
CA TRP A 306 30.23 9.20 -14.36
C TRP A 306 31.26 8.88 -15.42
N THR A 307 31.30 9.71 -16.46
CA THR A 307 32.29 9.63 -17.54
C THR A 307 32.88 11.00 -17.84
N LYS A 308 34.16 11.06 -18.20
CA LYS A 308 34.82 12.25 -18.75
C LYS A 308 35.49 11.84 -20.05
N GLY A 309 34.99 12.33 -21.18
CA GLY A 309 35.37 11.80 -22.49
C GLY A 309 35.01 10.31 -22.61
N ASN A 310 36.00 9.44 -22.77
CA ASN A 310 35.81 7.98 -22.89
C ASN A 310 36.13 7.21 -21.59
N GLU A 311 36.51 7.90 -20.51
CA GLU A 311 36.93 7.28 -19.26
C GLU A 311 35.79 7.24 -18.24
N THR A 312 35.52 6.06 -17.67
CA THR A 312 34.61 5.88 -16.55
C THR A 312 35.30 6.25 -15.24
N LEU A 313 34.70 7.16 -14.48
CA LEU A 313 35.28 7.68 -13.24
C LEU A 313 34.80 6.88 -12.03
N SER A 314 35.68 6.73 -11.04
CA SER A 314 35.34 6.15 -9.74
C SER A 314 34.49 7.15 -8.94
N SER A 315 33.33 6.69 -8.46
CA SER A 315 32.35 7.53 -7.76
C SER A 315 31.70 6.77 -6.60
N SER A 316 31.16 7.49 -5.62
CA SER A 316 30.43 6.90 -4.49
C SER A 316 28.92 6.94 -4.76
N SER A 317 28.26 5.79 -4.67
CA SER A 317 26.82 5.65 -4.84
C SER A 317 26.10 5.82 -3.50
N SER A 318 24.94 6.48 -3.50
CA SER A 318 24.05 6.45 -2.33
C SER A 318 23.48 5.04 -2.10
N ILE A 319 23.06 4.78 -0.85
CA ILE A 319 22.53 3.48 -0.39
C ILE A 319 21.29 3.03 -1.20
N LEU A 320 20.57 3.97 -1.83
CA LEU A 320 19.36 3.71 -2.63
C LEU A 320 19.60 3.76 -4.15
N GLY A 321 20.82 4.03 -4.61
CA GLY A 321 21.18 4.11 -6.03
C GLY A 321 20.56 5.29 -6.81
N ARG A 322 19.85 6.20 -6.12
CA ARG A 322 19.19 7.37 -6.74
C ARG A 322 20.13 8.54 -7.02
N GLU A 323 21.30 8.50 -6.40
CA GLU A 323 22.26 9.59 -6.40
C GLU A 323 23.69 9.04 -6.48
N LEU A 324 24.52 9.67 -7.32
CA LEU A 324 25.92 9.34 -7.52
C LEU A 324 26.79 10.58 -7.35
N ARG A 325 27.75 10.53 -6.43
CA ARG A 325 28.68 11.63 -6.15
C ARG A 325 30.08 11.35 -6.69
N LEU A 326 30.64 12.33 -7.37
CA LEU A 326 32.03 12.35 -7.81
C LEU A 326 32.75 13.51 -7.09
N GLU A 327 33.72 13.16 -6.26
CA GLU A 327 34.54 14.12 -5.52
C GLU A 327 35.86 14.35 -6.24
N LEU A 328 36.16 15.61 -6.57
CA LEU A 328 37.42 16.07 -7.13
C LEU A 328 38.12 16.91 -6.04
N LEU A 329 39.21 16.38 -5.49
CA LEU A 329 39.99 17.06 -4.46
C LEU A 329 41.19 17.75 -5.10
N ASN A 330 41.53 18.97 -4.63
CA ASN A 330 42.67 19.75 -5.11
C ASN A 330 42.64 19.92 -6.64
N VAL A 331 41.55 20.51 -7.14
CA VAL A 331 41.23 20.63 -8.56
C VAL A 331 42.35 21.33 -9.32
N THR A 332 42.74 20.77 -10.48
CA THR A 332 43.78 21.28 -11.36
C THR A 332 43.23 21.74 -12.70
N ALA A 333 44.04 22.41 -13.52
CA ALA A 333 43.64 22.78 -14.89
C ALA A 333 43.24 21.58 -15.77
N GLY A 334 43.75 20.37 -15.49
CA GLY A 334 43.40 19.13 -16.20
C GLY A 334 42.01 18.60 -15.85
N ASP A 335 41.45 19.01 -14.71
CA ASP A 335 40.11 18.62 -14.28
C ASP A 335 39.01 19.40 -15.01
N ALA A 336 39.35 20.53 -15.64
CA ALA A 336 38.43 21.22 -16.55
C ALA A 336 37.97 20.29 -17.69
N GLY A 337 36.71 20.45 -18.12
CA GLY A 337 36.16 19.69 -19.22
C GLY A 337 34.69 19.31 -19.05
N GLU A 338 34.25 18.40 -19.90
CA GLU A 338 32.87 17.94 -19.95
C GLU A 338 32.74 16.58 -19.24
N TYR A 339 31.88 16.53 -18.24
CA TYR A 339 31.53 15.34 -17.45
C TYR A 339 30.12 14.91 -17.83
N GLN A 340 29.93 13.63 -18.09
CA GLN A 340 28.63 13.07 -18.44
C GLN A 340 28.23 12.04 -17.41
N CYS A 341 27.07 12.25 -16.78
CA CYS A 341 26.42 11.24 -15.97
C CYS A 341 25.44 10.47 -16.86
N ARG A 342 25.50 9.13 -16.83
CA ARG A 342 24.55 8.27 -17.50
C ARG A 342 23.77 7.44 -16.48
N ALA A 343 22.46 7.37 -16.70
CA ALA A 343 21.52 6.60 -15.91
C ALA A 343 20.84 5.56 -16.81
N GLU A 344 20.77 4.32 -16.36
CA GLU A 344 20.23 3.21 -17.14
C GLU A 344 19.35 2.30 -16.29
N ASN A 345 18.16 1.97 -16.80
CA ASN A 345 17.26 0.97 -16.23
C ASN A 345 16.63 0.11 -17.35
N PRO A 346 15.88 -0.94 -17.01
CA PRO A 346 15.25 -1.82 -18.01
C PRO A 346 14.30 -1.11 -18.99
N TYR A 347 13.84 0.10 -18.67
CA TYR A 347 12.92 0.88 -19.48
C TYR A 347 13.60 1.94 -20.35
N GLY A 348 14.91 2.18 -20.17
CA GLY A 348 15.68 3.09 -21.00
C GLY A 348 16.95 3.61 -20.35
N SER A 349 17.68 4.44 -21.09
CA SER A 349 18.87 5.14 -20.62
C SER A 349 18.80 6.62 -20.95
N ALA A 350 19.30 7.45 -20.06
CA ALA A 350 19.41 8.89 -20.27
C ALA A 350 20.78 9.40 -19.80
N ASN A 351 21.25 10.49 -20.40
CA ASN A 351 22.52 11.11 -20.04
C ASN A 351 22.34 12.60 -19.73
N ARG A 352 23.10 13.13 -18.77
CA ARG A 352 23.18 14.54 -18.44
C ARG A 352 24.63 15.01 -18.49
N THR A 353 24.86 16.17 -19.08
CA THR A 353 26.19 16.72 -19.32
C THR A 353 26.44 17.95 -18.42
N LEU A 354 27.61 17.98 -17.77
CA LEU A 354 28.08 19.08 -16.92
C LEU A 354 29.43 19.58 -17.44
N ARG A 355 29.63 20.89 -17.45
CA ARG A 355 30.89 21.51 -17.89
C ARG A 355 31.59 22.15 -16.70
N VAL A 356 32.80 21.70 -16.41
CA VAL A 356 33.62 22.22 -15.31
C VAL A 356 34.66 23.20 -15.85
N HIS A 357 34.65 24.41 -15.32
CA HIS A 357 35.64 25.46 -15.58
C HIS A 357 36.49 25.69 -14.33
N VAL A 358 37.82 25.70 -14.51
CA VAL A 358 38.78 25.93 -13.43
C VAL A 358 39.42 27.30 -13.60
N GLN A 359 39.24 28.17 -12.61
CA GLN A 359 39.86 29.49 -12.55
C GLN A 359 41.25 29.38 -11.91
N PHE A 360 42.24 29.94 -12.58
CA PHE A 360 43.59 30.11 -12.05
C PHE A 360 43.76 31.55 -11.56
N GLU A 361 44.33 31.73 -10.37
CA GLU A 361 44.87 33.03 -10.00
C GLU A 361 46.14 33.25 -10.83
N ALA A 362 46.13 34.27 -11.68
CA ALA A 362 47.34 34.71 -12.36
C ALA A 362 48.31 35.19 -11.28
N GLN A 363 49.27 34.34 -10.91
CA GLN A 363 50.36 34.74 -10.06
C GLN A 363 51.01 35.95 -10.75
N PRO A 364 51.07 37.14 -10.12
CA PRO A 364 51.66 38.29 -10.76
C PRO A 364 53.09 37.88 -11.06
N SER A 365 53.40 37.77 -12.36
CA SER A 365 54.76 37.62 -12.84
C SER A 365 55.47 38.87 -12.33
N GLY A 366 56.07 38.75 -11.16
CA GLY A 366 56.95 39.76 -10.62
C GLY A 366 58.02 39.93 -11.68
N MET A 367 57.87 40.99 -12.47
CA MET A 367 58.84 41.43 -13.44
C MET A 367 60.17 41.41 -12.69
N ARG A 368 61.06 40.49 -13.06
CA ARG A 368 62.35 40.29 -12.39
C ARG A 368 63.10 41.61 -12.62
N LEU A 369 63.03 42.55 -11.66
CA LEU A 369 63.74 43.84 -11.74
C LEU A 369 65.25 43.67 -11.51
N ARG A 370 65.68 42.50 -11.01
CA ARG A 370 67.09 42.20 -10.72
C ARG A 370 68.07 42.42 -11.89
N PRO A 371 67.83 41.97 -13.13
CA PRO A 371 68.75 42.21 -14.24
C PRO A 371 68.70 43.67 -14.74
N LEU A 372 67.54 44.35 -14.64
CA LEU A 372 67.43 45.74 -15.09
C LEU A 372 68.18 46.70 -14.16
N VAL A 373 68.03 46.51 -12.85
CA VAL A 373 68.79 47.26 -11.83
C VAL A 373 70.29 46.96 -11.93
N GLU A 374 70.68 45.72 -12.18
CA GLU A 374 72.09 45.36 -12.33
C GLU A 374 72.72 45.98 -13.60
N VAL A 375 71.99 46.02 -14.72
CA VAL A 375 72.44 46.67 -15.96
C VAL A 375 72.56 48.19 -15.77
N ILE A 376 71.60 48.83 -15.11
CA ILE A 376 71.64 50.28 -14.84
C ILE A 376 72.79 50.62 -13.88
N CYS A 377 73.00 49.85 -12.81
CA CYS A 377 74.11 50.07 -11.88
C CYS A 377 75.47 49.85 -12.55
N LYS A 378 75.65 48.81 -13.37
CA LYS A 378 76.89 48.60 -14.14
C LYS A 378 77.13 49.71 -15.15
N GLY A 379 76.08 50.19 -15.83
CA GLY A 379 76.15 51.33 -16.75
C GLY A 379 76.58 52.63 -16.07
N LEU A 380 75.98 52.94 -14.91
CA LEU A 380 76.33 54.12 -14.11
C LEU A 380 77.76 54.05 -13.56
N PHE A 381 78.21 52.89 -13.09
CA PHE A 381 79.60 52.69 -12.62
C PHE A 381 80.61 52.89 -13.76
N MET A 382 80.33 52.36 -14.95
CA MET A 382 81.19 52.54 -16.12
C MET A 382 81.25 54.02 -16.52
N ALA A 383 80.11 54.72 -16.57
CA ALA A 383 80.05 56.14 -16.92
C ALA A 383 80.80 57.02 -15.90
N ALA A 384 80.64 56.74 -14.60
CA ALA A 384 81.38 57.43 -13.54
C ALA A 384 82.89 57.17 -13.65
N GLY A 385 83.30 55.94 -13.97
CA GLY A 385 84.69 55.59 -14.23
C GLY A 385 85.29 56.36 -15.41
N PHE A 386 84.56 56.47 -16.53
CA PHE A 386 84.99 57.26 -17.69
C PHE A 386 85.09 58.76 -17.39
N LEU A 387 84.12 59.32 -16.64
CA LEU A 387 84.17 60.72 -16.23
C LEU A 387 85.36 60.98 -15.30
N LEU A 388 85.60 60.12 -14.30
CA LEU A 388 86.78 60.24 -13.44
C LEU A 388 88.09 60.11 -14.24
N ALA A 389 88.19 59.14 -15.14
CA ALA A 389 89.38 58.95 -15.98
C ALA A 389 89.63 60.11 -16.95
N TYR A 390 88.59 60.82 -17.38
CA TYR A 390 88.72 62.01 -18.22
C TYR A 390 89.05 63.27 -17.41
N TYR A 391 88.36 63.50 -16.29
CA TYR A 391 88.50 64.73 -15.52
C TYR A 391 89.71 64.73 -14.58
N LEU A 392 90.15 63.58 -14.05
CA LEU A 392 91.33 63.53 -13.17
C LEU A 392 92.63 63.98 -13.89
N PRO A 393 92.93 63.53 -15.13
CA PRO A 393 94.07 64.04 -15.89
C PRO A 393 93.93 65.50 -16.27
N VAL A 394 92.72 65.96 -16.62
CA VAL A 394 92.47 67.38 -16.96
C VAL A 394 92.68 68.27 -15.74
N CYS A 395 92.17 67.88 -14.57
CA CYS A 395 92.42 68.58 -13.31
C CYS A 395 93.90 68.53 -12.90
N TYR A 396 94.58 67.40 -13.11
CA TYR A 396 96.03 67.29 -12.87
C TYR A 396 96.83 68.22 -13.79
N TYR A 397 96.47 68.27 -15.08
CA TYR A 397 97.10 69.14 -16.06
C TYR A 397 96.87 70.63 -15.75
N TRP A 398 95.64 70.99 -15.34
CA TRP A 398 95.32 72.34 -14.89
C TRP A 398 96.08 72.74 -13.61
N ARG A 399 96.20 71.84 -12.63
CA ARG A 399 96.93 72.10 -11.39
C ARG A 399 98.44 72.21 -11.61
N SER A 400 98.99 71.40 -12.52
CA SER A 400 100.38 71.49 -12.98
C SER A 400 100.63 72.84 -13.68
N SER A 401 99.73 73.26 -14.57
CA SER A 401 99.85 74.54 -15.27
C SER A 401 99.79 75.78 -14.35
N ARG A 402 99.05 75.71 -13.22
CA ARG A 402 99.06 76.76 -12.19
C ARG A 402 100.39 76.82 -11.42
N LYS A 403 100.99 75.67 -11.12
CA LYS A 403 102.34 75.61 -10.50
C LYS A 403 103.40 76.19 -11.44
N GLN A 404 103.33 75.92 -12.74
CA GLN A 404 104.26 76.49 -13.72
C GLN A 404 104.10 78.00 -13.89
N ARG A 405 102.88 78.55 -13.80
CA ARG A 405 102.66 80.01 -13.82
C ARG A 405 103.14 80.73 -12.55
N GLN A 406 103.20 80.05 -11.40
CA GLN A 406 103.78 80.62 -10.19
C GLN A 406 105.32 80.63 -10.22
N LEU A 407 105.96 79.60 -10.79
CA LEU A 407 107.42 79.56 -10.95
C LEU A 407 107.94 80.56 -12.00
N ILE A 408 107.18 80.82 -13.07
CA ILE A 408 107.54 81.82 -14.10
C ILE A 408 107.29 83.27 -13.62
N GLY A 409 106.42 83.49 -12.62
CA GLY A 409 106.15 84.81 -12.05
C GLY A 409 107.17 85.30 -11.01
N GLU A 410 107.98 84.41 -10.42
CA GLU A 410 109.03 84.77 -9.46
C GLU A 410 110.42 84.96 -10.10
N GLU A 411 110.69 84.40 -11.29
CA GLU A 411 111.94 84.65 -12.02
C GLU A 411 111.96 86.01 -12.77
N THR A 412 110.80 86.58 -13.10
CA THR A 412 110.72 87.88 -13.80
C THR A 412 110.78 89.12 -12.90
N LEU A 413 110.88 88.98 -11.57
CA LEU A 413 111.05 90.12 -10.65
C LEU A 413 112.47 90.24 -10.07
N SER A 414 113.38 89.32 -10.39
CA SER A 414 114.77 89.30 -9.86
C SER A 414 115.82 89.86 -10.83
N GLN A 415 115.50 90.05 -12.12
CA GLN A 415 116.44 90.50 -13.16
C GLN A 415 116.31 91.97 -13.59
N GLU A 416 115.38 92.75 -13.05
CA GLU A 416 115.15 94.15 -13.43
C GLU A 416 115.39 95.14 -12.27
N LYS A 417 116.56 95.03 -11.61
CA LYS A 417 117.09 96.07 -10.71
C LYS A 417 118.61 95.97 -10.48
N ARG A 418 119.35 95.66 -11.54
CA ARG A 418 120.82 95.75 -11.56
C ARG A 418 121.28 96.33 -12.90
N ILE A 419 121.02 97.62 -13.10
CA ILE A 419 121.77 98.60 -13.92
C ILE A 419 121.62 99.95 -13.22
#